data_AF-A0A1N7MFQ8-F1
#
_entry.id   AF-A0A1N7MFQ8-F1
#
_cell.length_a   1.000
_cell.length_b   1.000
_cell.length_c   1.000
_cell.angle_alpha   90.00
_cell.angle_beta   90.00
_cell.angle_gamma   90.00
#
_symmetry.space_group_name_H-M   'P 1'
#
loop_
_entity.id
_entity.type
_entity.pdbx_description
1 polymer ?
#
loop_
_entity_poly.entity_id
_entity_poly.type
_entity_poly.pdbx_seq_one_letter_code
_entity_poly.pdbx_strand_id
1 'polypeptide(L)'
;MANKDIFINNKLFPKASDIFSLSGSPVSLVKSKCLFVLDTNALVLPYTTSSESVDEIKKVYTQIIKEKRLFVPGQVAREFAKTRPEKLKELFSKLTRKRSKTQNLYDGKFPLLNGLPEYDELINQEKEIDKQIKEYKQKIGAIIEHVRNWSWDDPVSQVYKSLFKENVVVDIEINEAEIEAQLKFRYDHKIPPGFEDENKGDKGIGDLLIWYTILHLAEEYNKDVVFVSGDEKKDWFYQSEGQALYPRFELITEFRTKAPNKSFNIIKLSELLGLFGANDDVVKELEIEEQEQNLHEIVLNDIVNNHQTHSDIEQKVKMWLLENNAGSYVMSNESGFPDIILSDDDGKESGVEILYVTRLDSYLRKRLTRMLSSSVQHARLLAYKKLLIVVVTGPVVMMEGINEIITEMKSRYDSKDLEIEILFGYINKVDMFTRLI
;
A
#
# COMPACT_ATOMS: atom_id res chain seq x y z
N MET A 1 -1.51 -14.18 -31.64
CA MET A 1 -0.74 -12.92 -31.60
C MET A 1 -1.73 -11.79 -31.80
N ALA A 2 -1.92 -10.92 -30.80
CA ALA A 2 -2.75 -9.73 -30.98
C ALA A 2 -2.20 -8.94 -32.17
N ASN A 3 -3.08 -8.53 -33.08
CA ASN A 3 -2.72 -7.81 -34.29
C ASN A 3 -2.34 -6.37 -33.90
N LYS A 4 -1.12 -6.19 -33.38
CA LYS A 4 -0.61 -4.90 -32.95
C LYS A 4 -0.56 -3.96 -34.15
N ASP A 5 -1.27 -2.85 -34.04
CA ASP A 5 -1.24 -1.81 -35.06
C ASP A 5 0.15 -1.17 -35.09
N ILE A 6 0.91 -1.45 -36.14
CA ILE A 6 2.28 -0.94 -36.32
C ILE A 6 2.31 0.59 -36.51
N PHE A 7 1.17 1.23 -36.78
CA PHE A 7 1.04 2.69 -36.92
C PHE A 7 0.41 3.34 -35.69
N ILE A 8 0.42 2.67 -34.54
CA ILE A 8 -0.21 3.18 -33.31
C ILE A 8 0.28 4.58 -32.92
N ASN A 9 1.58 4.87 -33.07
CA ASN A 9 2.14 6.18 -32.76
C ASN A 9 1.55 7.29 -33.64
N ASN A 10 1.28 7.02 -34.91
CA ASN A 10 0.63 7.97 -35.80
C ASN A 10 -0.84 8.21 -35.43
N LYS A 11 -1.52 7.21 -34.85
CA LYS A 11 -2.90 7.33 -34.38
C LYS A 11 -3.00 8.11 -33.07
N LEU A 12 -2.09 7.84 -32.13
CA LEU A 12 -2.02 8.56 -30.85
C LEU A 12 -1.53 10.00 -31.03
N PHE A 13 -0.60 10.22 -31.94
CA PHE A 13 0.03 11.51 -32.19
C PHE A 13 -0.12 11.94 -33.66
N PRO A 14 -1.35 12.25 -34.11
CA PRO A 14 -1.62 12.54 -35.52
C PRO A 14 -0.94 13.83 -36.01
N LYS A 15 -0.64 14.77 -35.10
CA LYS A 15 0.06 16.03 -35.40
C LYS A 15 1.42 16.07 -34.71
N ALA A 16 2.46 15.62 -35.42
CA ALA A 16 3.81 15.56 -34.86
C ALA A 16 4.39 16.92 -34.43
N SER A 17 3.98 18.02 -35.08
CA SER A 17 4.38 19.39 -34.68
C SER A 17 3.93 19.76 -33.27
N ASP A 18 2.78 19.25 -32.85
CA ASP A 18 2.16 19.61 -31.57
C ASP A 18 2.99 19.03 -30.41
N ILE A 19 3.71 17.93 -30.65
CA ILE A 19 4.63 17.29 -29.70
C ILE A 19 5.70 18.28 -29.20
N PHE A 20 6.27 19.08 -30.09
CA PHE A 20 7.35 20.02 -29.75
C PHE A 20 6.84 21.37 -29.21
N SER A 21 5.55 21.67 -29.37
CA SER A 21 4.93 22.89 -28.84
C SER A 21 4.22 22.67 -27.50
N LEU A 22 4.30 21.44 -26.96
CA LEU A 22 3.76 21.10 -25.65
C LEU A 22 4.50 21.83 -24.53
N SER A 23 3.83 22.84 -23.95
CA SER A 23 4.24 23.52 -22.73
C SER A 23 3.21 23.28 -21.63
N GLY A 24 3.55 22.50 -20.61
CA GLY A 24 2.71 22.34 -19.42
C GLY A 24 2.85 23.54 -18.49
N SER A 25 1.76 23.94 -17.84
CA SER A 25 1.81 24.89 -16.73
C SER A 25 1.77 24.13 -15.40
N PRO A 26 2.74 24.34 -14.49
CA PRO A 26 2.73 23.71 -13.18
C PRO A 26 1.50 24.13 -12.37
N VAL A 27 1.06 23.25 -11.47
CA VAL A 27 -0.16 23.43 -10.66
C VAL A 27 -0.13 24.75 -9.89
N SER A 28 1.03 25.16 -9.37
CA SER A 28 1.21 26.43 -8.66
C SER A 28 0.77 27.66 -9.47
N LEU A 29 0.88 27.64 -10.81
CA LEU A 29 0.46 28.72 -11.69
C LEU A 29 -1.02 28.63 -12.08
N VAL A 30 -1.59 27.42 -12.17
CA VAL A 30 -2.97 27.21 -12.64
C VAL A 30 -3.99 27.05 -11.50
N LYS A 31 -3.56 26.86 -10.25
CA LYS A 31 -4.43 26.50 -9.10
C LYS A 31 -5.67 27.39 -8.90
N SER A 32 -5.55 28.67 -9.25
CA SER A 32 -6.61 29.67 -9.08
C SER A 32 -7.70 29.60 -10.16
N LYS A 33 -7.45 28.92 -11.27
CA LYS A 33 -8.33 28.91 -12.46
C LYS A 33 -8.65 27.51 -12.98
N CYS A 34 -7.90 26.50 -12.56
CA CYS A 34 -8.12 25.11 -12.96
C CYS A 34 -9.38 24.50 -12.31
N LEU A 35 -9.82 23.39 -12.91
CA LEU A 35 -10.74 22.45 -12.28
C LEU A 35 -9.94 21.41 -11.48
N PHE A 36 -10.52 20.94 -10.39
CA PHE A 36 -10.05 19.83 -9.58
C PHE A 36 -11.00 18.66 -9.74
N VAL A 37 -10.49 17.52 -10.17
CA VAL A 37 -11.28 16.29 -10.33
C VAL A 37 -10.75 15.28 -9.33
N LEU A 38 -11.63 14.77 -8.47
CA LEU A 38 -11.24 13.82 -7.41
C LEU A 38 -11.24 12.38 -7.91
N ASP A 39 -10.26 11.61 -7.46
CA ASP A 39 -10.19 10.17 -7.62
C ASP A 39 -10.84 9.41 -6.42
N THR A 40 -11.11 8.12 -6.59
CA THR A 40 -11.60 7.22 -5.54
C THR A 40 -10.63 7.14 -4.37
N ASN A 41 -9.32 7.02 -4.63
CA ASN A 41 -8.32 6.95 -3.57
C ASN A 41 -8.32 8.23 -2.71
N ALA A 42 -8.50 9.40 -3.31
CA ALA A 42 -8.62 10.67 -2.59
C ALA A 42 -9.89 10.71 -1.70
N LEU A 43 -10.99 10.09 -2.13
CA LEU A 43 -12.20 10.00 -1.29
C LEU A 43 -12.08 8.97 -0.15
N VAL A 44 -11.23 7.96 -0.31
CA VAL A 44 -11.08 6.85 0.62
C VAL A 44 -10.01 7.11 1.68
N LEU A 45 -8.95 7.86 1.35
CA LEU A 45 -7.86 8.23 2.26
C LEU A 45 -8.33 8.75 3.64
N PRO A 46 -9.40 9.56 3.76
CA PRO A 46 -9.80 10.12 5.06
C PRO A 46 -10.31 9.11 6.08
N TYR A 47 -10.54 7.85 5.69
CA TYR A 47 -10.86 6.77 6.63
C TYR A 47 -9.65 6.28 7.44
N THR A 48 -8.42 6.64 7.05
CA THR A 48 -7.20 6.27 7.77
C THR A 48 -6.53 7.45 8.47
N THR A 49 -7.05 8.68 8.31
CA THR A 49 -6.50 9.89 8.92
C THR A 49 -7.23 10.31 10.21
N SER A 50 -6.66 11.30 10.90
CA SER A 50 -7.24 11.98 12.05
C SER A 50 -8.53 12.76 11.74
N SER A 51 -9.28 13.11 12.79
CA SER A 51 -10.45 14.00 12.70
C SER A 51 -10.09 15.39 12.19
N GLU A 52 -8.94 15.89 12.61
CA GLU A 52 -8.37 17.18 12.23
C GLU A 52 -8.10 17.22 10.73
N SER A 53 -7.54 16.14 10.18
CA SER A 53 -7.34 15.97 8.74
C SER A 53 -8.66 15.95 7.97
N VAL A 54 -9.69 15.26 8.47
CA VAL A 54 -11.04 15.27 7.86
C VAL A 54 -11.65 16.68 7.83
N ASP A 55 -11.47 17.48 8.88
CA ASP A 55 -11.97 18.85 8.95
C ASP A 55 -11.23 19.79 7.98
N GLU A 56 -9.92 19.66 7.83
CA GLU A 56 -9.15 20.43 6.84
C GLU A 56 -9.53 20.05 5.40
N ILE A 57 -9.74 18.76 5.10
CA ILE A 57 -10.26 18.31 3.80
C ILE A 57 -11.62 18.96 3.53
N LYS A 58 -12.54 18.93 4.50
CA LYS A 58 -13.86 19.57 4.38
C LYS A 58 -13.73 21.05 4.05
N LYS A 59 -12.83 21.77 4.73
CA LYS A 59 -12.58 23.20 4.54
C LYS A 59 -12.05 23.50 3.12
N VAL A 60 -11.05 22.76 2.66
CA VAL A 60 -10.47 22.91 1.31
C VAL A 60 -11.52 22.61 0.24
N TYR A 61 -12.23 21.47 0.34
CA TYR A 61 -13.27 21.12 -0.63
C TYR A 61 -14.40 22.14 -0.65
N THR A 62 -14.83 22.64 0.52
CA THR A 62 -15.85 23.69 0.61
C THR A 62 -15.42 24.95 -0.16
N GLN A 63 -14.16 25.36 -0.04
CA GLN A 63 -13.64 26.53 -0.76
C GLN A 63 -13.70 26.31 -2.28
N ILE A 64 -13.19 25.17 -2.77
CA ILE A 64 -13.13 24.88 -4.21
C ILE A 64 -14.53 24.72 -4.82
N ILE A 65 -15.47 24.09 -4.08
CA ILE A 65 -16.87 23.94 -4.48
C ILE A 65 -17.57 25.30 -4.59
N LYS A 66 -17.34 26.22 -3.65
CA LYS A 66 -17.90 27.60 -3.71
C LYS A 66 -17.46 28.33 -4.98
N GLU A 67 -16.25 28.04 -5.46
CA GLU A 67 -15.71 28.59 -6.71
C GLU A 67 -16.17 27.82 -7.95
N LYS A 68 -16.96 26.75 -7.79
CA LYS A 68 -17.46 25.85 -8.85
C LYS A 68 -16.33 25.19 -9.64
N ARG A 69 -15.30 24.69 -8.93
CA ARG A 69 -14.11 24.09 -9.56
C ARG A 69 -13.84 22.66 -9.12
N LEU A 70 -14.57 22.10 -8.16
CA LEU A 70 -14.38 20.72 -7.70
C LEU A 70 -15.42 19.82 -8.38
N PHE A 71 -14.97 18.71 -8.94
CA PHE A 71 -15.82 17.70 -9.55
C PHE A 71 -15.45 16.30 -9.05
N VAL A 72 -16.47 15.46 -8.92
CA VAL A 72 -16.34 14.03 -8.60
C VAL A 72 -16.94 13.26 -9.76
N PRO A 73 -16.16 12.46 -10.51
CA PRO A 73 -16.72 11.58 -11.52
C PRO A 73 -17.75 10.63 -10.91
N GLY A 74 -18.85 10.37 -11.61
CA GLY A 74 -19.89 9.46 -11.12
C GLY A 74 -19.34 8.05 -10.89
N GLN A 75 -18.34 7.64 -11.68
CA GLN A 75 -17.61 6.39 -11.47
C GLN A 75 -16.88 6.37 -10.12
N VAL A 76 -16.23 7.47 -9.73
CA VAL A 76 -15.58 7.61 -8.42
C VAL A 76 -16.59 7.50 -7.29
N ALA A 77 -17.77 8.10 -7.44
CA ALA A 77 -18.84 7.97 -6.44
C ALA A 77 -19.33 6.51 -6.30
N ARG A 78 -19.45 5.78 -7.43
CA ARG A 78 -19.84 4.36 -7.45
C ARG A 78 -18.77 3.46 -6.81
N GLU A 79 -17.49 3.71 -7.11
CA GLU A 79 -16.38 2.98 -6.50
C GLU A 79 -16.27 3.25 -5.01
N PHE A 80 -16.40 4.51 -4.59
CA PHE A 80 -16.47 4.88 -3.18
C PHE A 80 -17.56 4.11 -2.43
N ALA A 81 -18.76 3.98 -3.02
CA ALA A 81 -19.85 3.23 -2.41
C ALA A 81 -19.53 1.73 -2.21
N LYS A 82 -18.71 1.15 -3.09
CA LYS A 82 -18.22 -0.24 -2.97
C LYS A 82 -17.08 -0.38 -1.97
N THR A 83 -16.16 0.59 -1.93
CA THR A 83 -14.93 0.52 -1.12
C THR A 83 -15.17 0.91 0.34
N ARG A 84 -16.12 1.83 0.60
CA ARG A 84 -16.45 2.30 1.95
C ARG A 84 -16.73 1.15 2.95
N PRO A 85 -17.60 0.17 2.66
CA PRO A 85 -17.85 -0.96 3.57
C PRO A 85 -16.60 -1.74 3.95
N GLU A 86 -15.66 -1.93 3.01
CA GLU A 86 -14.41 -2.65 3.27
C GLU A 86 -13.50 -1.87 4.22
N LYS A 87 -13.41 -0.53 4.09
CA LYS A 87 -12.66 0.31 5.05
C LYS A 87 -13.24 0.27 6.45
N LEU A 88 -14.57 0.29 6.57
CA LEU A 88 -15.24 0.16 7.87
C LEU A 88 -15.02 -1.23 8.48
N LYS A 89 -15.06 -2.29 7.66
CA LYS A 89 -14.74 -3.66 8.07
C LYS A 89 -13.30 -3.81 8.54
N GLU A 90 -12.34 -3.17 7.87
CA GLU A 90 -10.93 -3.12 8.30
C GLU A 90 -10.80 -2.45 9.67
N LEU A 91 -11.41 -1.28 9.85
CA LEU A 91 -11.44 -0.55 11.13
C LEU A 91 -12.04 -1.42 12.24
N PHE A 92 -13.21 -2.00 11.99
CA PHE A 92 -13.89 -2.90 12.91
C PHE A 92 -13.01 -4.09 13.30
N SER A 93 -12.32 -4.68 12.33
CA SER A 93 -11.40 -5.80 12.54
C SER A 93 -10.15 -5.39 13.33
N LYS A 94 -9.61 -4.19 13.10
CA LYS A 94 -8.49 -3.63 13.88
C LYS A 94 -8.90 -3.41 15.34
N LEU A 95 -10.07 -2.81 15.58
CA LEU A 95 -10.60 -2.58 16.93
C LEU A 95 -10.90 -3.89 17.68
N THR A 96 -11.53 -4.85 17.00
CA THR A 96 -11.83 -6.17 17.59
C THR A 96 -10.54 -6.92 17.96
N ARG A 97 -9.54 -6.91 17.08
CA ARG A 97 -8.21 -7.49 17.37
C ARG A 97 -7.50 -6.75 18.50
N LYS A 98 -7.61 -5.43 18.59
CA LYS A 98 -7.06 -4.61 19.68
C LYS A 98 -7.69 -4.98 21.03
N ARG A 99 -8.99 -5.30 21.06
CA ARG A 99 -9.70 -5.77 22.26
C ARG A 99 -9.31 -7.19 22.66
N SER A 100 -9.16 -8.11 21.70
CA SER A 100 -8.91 -9.54 21.98
C SER A 100 -7.45 -9.84 22.35
N LYS A 101 -6.48 -9.11 21.77
CA LYS A 101 -5.05 -9.29 22.06
C LYS A 101 -4.65 -8.86 23.48
N THR A 102 -5.43 -8.00 24.12
CA THR A 102 -5.17 -7.60 25.50
C THR A 102 -5.55 -8.75 26.43
N GLN A 103 -4.56 -9.49 26.91
CA GLN A 103 -4.75 -10.59 27.86
C GLN A 103 -4.63 -10.09 29.29
N ASN A 104 -5.28 -10.79 30.22
CA ASN A 104 -5.12 -10.56 31.64
C ASN A 104 -3.72 -11.04 32.08
N LEU A 105 -3.14 -10.43 33.10
CA LEU A 105 -1.83 -10.75 33.65
C LEU A 105 -1.92 -11.82 34.75
N TYR A 106 -2.95 -11.80 35.59
CA TYR A 106 -3.04 -12.74 36.69
C TYR A 106 -3.36 -14.15 36.19
N ASP A 107 -2.44 -15.08 36.44
CA ASP A 107 -2.53 -16.49 36.02
C ASP A 107 -2.36 -17.47 37.21
N GLY A 108 -2.08 -16.97 38.43
CA GLY A 108 -2.05 -17.80 39.65
C GLY A 108 -1.06 -18.97 39.64
N LYS A 109 0.00 -18.92 38.83
CA LYS A 109 0.81 -20.08 38.44
C LYS A 109 1.81 -20.61 39.48
N PHE A 110 2.07 -19.91 40.59
CA PHE A 110 3.12 -20.30 41.54
C PHE A 110 2.63 -20.44 42.99
N PRO A 111 1.76 -21.42 43.30
CA PRO A 111 1.25 -21.62 44.66
C PRO A 111 2.32 -21.84 45.73
N LEU A 112 3.52 -22.32 45.35
CA LEU A 112 4.65 -22.52 46.26
C LEU A 112 5.16 -21.21 46.89
N LEU A 113 4.93 -20.07 46.23
CA LEU A 113 5.38 -18.75 46.67
C LEU A 113 4.34 -18.03 47.54
N ASN A 114 3.17 -18.65 47.78
CA ASN A 114 2.12 -18.06 48.61
C ASN A 114 2.64 -17.78 50.03
N GLY A 115 2.41 -16.56 50.53
CA GLY A 115 2.89 -16.10 51.83
C GLY A 115 4.27 -15.44 51.81
N LEU A 116 4.95 -15.40 50.66
CA LEU A 116 6.07 -14.49 50.43
C LEU A 116 5.51 -13.07 50.19
N PRO A 117 5.85 -12.06 51.02
CA PRO A 117 5.29 -10.72 50.89
C PRO A 117 5.42 -10.11 49.48
N GLU A 118 6.57 -10.31 48.83
CA GLU A 118 6.86 -9.81 47.49
C GLU A 118 5.96 -10.47 46.42
N TYR A 119 5.62 -11.75 46.59
CA TYR A 119 4.74 -12.47 45.67
C TYR A 119 3.27 -12.04 45.86
N ASP A 120 2.85 -11.84 47.11
CA ASP A 120 1.50 -11.37 47.42
C ASP A 120 1.28 -9.92 46.92
N GLU A 121 2.30 -9.05 47.03
CA GLU A 121 2.30 -7.71 46.43
C GLU A 121 2.19 -7.76 44.90
N LEU A 122 2.98 -8.62 44.25
CA LEU A 122 2.92 -8.81 42.79
C LEU A 122 1.52 -9.26 42.34
N ILE A 123 0.93 -10.26 42.99
CA ILE A 123 -0.43 -10.74 42.68
C ILE A 123 -1.45 -9.60 42.81
N ASN A 124 -1.33 -8.77 43.84
CA ASN A 124 -2.24 -7.65 44.05
C ASN A 124 -2.08 -6.59 42.94
N GLN A 125 -0.85 -6.32 42.49
CA GLN A 125 -0.61 -5.44 41.35
C GLN A 125 -1.17 -6.01 40.04
N GLU A 126 -0.96 -7.30 39.76
CA GLU A 126 -1.53 -7.98 38.58
C GLU A 126 -3.05 -7.89 38.55
N LYS A 127 -3.72 -8.07 39.70
CA LYS A 127 -5.18 -7.94 39.82
C LYS A 127 -5.67 -6.51 39.53
N GLU A 128 -4.93 -5.49 39.97
CA GLU A 128 -5.30 -4.10 39.66
C GLU A 128 -5.09 -3.80 38.18
N ILE A 129 -4.02 -4.31 37.56
CA ILE A 129 -3.82 -4.20 36.10
C ILE A 129 -4.95 -4.92 35.36
N ASP A 130 -5.39 -6.09 35.81
CA ASP A 130 -6.51 -6.81 35.21
C ASP A 130 -7.83 -6.04 35.28
N LYS A 131 -8.05 -5.31 36.37
CA LYS A 131 -9.18 -4.39 36.48
C LYS A 131 -9.09 -3.27 35.44
N GLN A 132 -7.92 -2.65 35.27
CA GLN A 132 -7.69 -1.63 34.23
C GLN A 132 -7.86 -2.22 32.81
N ILE A 133 -7.40 -3.44 32.57
CA ILE A 133 -7.59 -4.17 31.31
C ILE A 133 -9.08 -4.41 31.03
N LYS A 134 -9.86 -4.77 32.06
CA LYS A 134 -11.31 -4.95 31.94
C LYS A 134 -12.01 -3.65 31.57
N GLU A 135 -11.66 -2.54 32.21
CA GLU A 135 -12.19 -1.21 31.87
C GLU A 135 -11.81 -0.79 30.45
N TYR A 136 -10.55 -0.99 30.05
CA TYR A 136 -10.08 -0.76 28.69
C TYR A 136 -10.86 -1.57 27.65
N LYS A 137 -11.09 -2.87 27.91
CA LYS A 137 -11.91 -3.75 27.06
C LYS A 137 -13.36 -3.26 26.94
N GLN A 138 -13.93 -2.73 28.02
CA GLN A 138 -15.28 -2.14 28.01
C GLN A 138 -15.31 -0.87 27.15
N LYS A 139 -14.34 0.04 27.31
CA LYS A 139 -14.24 1.27 26.50
C LYS A 139 -14.10 0.97 25.02
N ILE A 140 -13.22 0.04 24.64
CA ILE A 140 -13.12 -0.41 23.23
C ILE A 140 -14.41 -1.08 22.77
N GLY A 141 -15.07 -1.87 23.61
CA GLY A 141 -16.37 -2.46 23.31
C GLY A 141 -17.42 -1.41 22.93
N ALA A 142 -17.50 -0.29 23.67
CA ALA A 142 -18.40 0.81 23.35
C ALA A 142 -18.09 1.46 21.99
N ILE A 143 -16.81 1.64 21.66
CA ILE A 143 -16.38 2.17 20.35
C ILE A 143 -16.78 1.21 19.22
N ILE A 144 -16.57 -0.10 19.41
CA ILE A 144 -16.96 -1.13 18.44
C ILE A 144 -18.46 -1.10 18.17
N GLU A 145 -19.30 -0.97 19.20
CA GLU A 145 -20.75 -0.85 19.03
C GLU A 145 -21.13 0.46 18.32
N HIS A 146 -20.45 1.57 18.61
CA HIS A 146 -20.67 2.82 17.90
C HIS A 146 -20.40 2.68 16.39
N VAL A 147 -19.25 2.10 16.02
CA VAL A 147 -18.89 1.83 14.61
C VAL A 147 -19.88 0.86 13.95
N ARG A 148 -20.34 -0.17 14.69
CA ARG A 148 -21.32 -1.14 14.18
C ARG A 148 -22.66 -0.48 13.82
N ASN A 149 -23.05 0.54 14.58
CA ASN A 149 -24.32 1.23 14.40
C ASN A 149 -24.28 2.30 13.30
N TRP A 150 -23.13 2.54 12.65
CA TRP A 150 -23.06 3.47 11.53
C TRP A 150 -23.90 3.01 10.35
N SER A 151 -24.73 3.91 9.84
CA SER A 151 -25.68 3.72 8.75
C SER A 151 -25.53 4.84 7.70
N TRP A 152 -24.31 4.99 7.17
CA TRP A 152 -23.89 6.11 6.30
C TRP A 152 -23.77 7.47 7.00
N ASP A 153 -23.69 7.43 8.32
CA ASP A 153 -23.50 8.59 9.19
C ASP A 153 -22.13 8.63 9.87
N ASP A 154 -21.16 7.84 9.38
CA ASP A 154 -19.76 7.98 9.78
C ASP A 154 -19.21 9.38 9.41
N PRO A 155 -18.14 9.84 10.08
CA PRO A 155 -17.63 11.21 9.91
C PRO A 155 -17.34 11.59 8.45
N VAL A 156 -16.69 10.70 7.69
CA VAL A 156 -16.31 10.96 6.29
C VAL A 156 -17.55 11.04 5.40
N SER A 157 -18.48 10.11 5.56
CA SER A 157 -19.74 10.09 4.79
C SER A 157 -20.60 11.32 5.07
N GLN A 158 -20.63 11.81 6.31
CA GLN A 158 -21.34 13.04 6.66
C GLN A 158 -20.72 14.28 5.99
N VAL A 159 -19.39 14.36 5.93
CA VAL A 159 -18.68 15.42 5.19
C VAL A 159 -19.08 15.39 3.73
N TYR A 160 -18.96 14.24 3.06
CA TYR A 160 -19.28 14.12 1.63
C TYR A 160 -20.75 14.36 1.33
N LYS A 161 -21.67 13.87 2.18
CA LYS A 161 -23.11 14.16 2.06
C LYS A 161 -23.41 15.66 2.08
N SER A 162 -22.64 16.45 2.83
CA SER A 162 -22.82 17.90 2.90
C SER A 162 -22.25 18.65 1.68
N LEU A 163 -21.23 18.08 1.02
CA LEU A 163 -20.44 18.73 -0.03
C LEU A 163 -20.82 18.30 -1.44
N PHE A 164 -20.98 16.99 -1.68
CA PHE A 164 -21.13 16.40 -3.01
C PHE A 164 -22.60 16.36 -3.42
N LYS A 165 -23.11 17.53 -3.80
CA LYS A 165 -24.44 17.68 -4.41
C LYS A 165 -24.39 17.44 -5.92
N GLU A 166 -25.55 17.48 -6.56
CA GLU A 166 -25.74 17.23 -7.99
C GLU A 166 -24.82 18.07 -8.90
N ASN A 167 -24.44 19.28 -8.50
CA ASN A 167 -23.54 20.14 -9.28
C ASN A 167 -22.04 19.83 -9.12
N VAL A 168 -21.67 18.88 -8.26
CA VAL A 168 -20.29 18.45 -8.01
C VAL A 168 -20.05 17.06 -8.59
N VAL A 169 -21.05 16.18 -8.53
CA VAL A 169 -20.94 14.83 -9.10
C VAL A 169 -21.33 14.86 -10.58
N VAL A 170 -20.47 14.33 -11.45
CA VAL A 170 -20.65 14.39 -12.91
C VAL A 170 -20.71 13.00 -13.49
N ASP A 171 -21.84 12.66 -14.09
CA ASP A 171 -21.98 11.48 -14.95
C ASP A 171 -21.93 11.91 -16.42
N ILE A 172 -21.21 11.13 -17.22
CA ILE A 172 -21.18 11.27 -18.67
C ILE A 172 -22.15 10.28 -19.30
N GLU A 173 -22.63 10.59 -20.51
CA GLU A 173 -23.35 9.62 -21.32
C GLU A 173 -22.39 8.50 -21.76
N ILE A 174 -22.80 7.25 -21.56
CA ILE A 174 -21.97 6.07 -21.83
C ILE A 174 -22.61 5.28 -22.97
N ASN A 175 -21.86 5.12 -24.07
CA ASN A 175 -22.15 4.13 -25.08
C ASN A 175 -21.32 2.87 -24.79
N GLU A 176 -21.97 1.82 -24.27
CA GLU A 176 -21.30 0.60 -23.83
C GLU A 176 -20.44 -0.03 -24.94
N ALA A 177 -20.95 -0.09 -26.16
CA ALA A 177 -20.21 -0.69 -27.29
C ALA A 177 -18.95 0.12 -27.66
N GLU A 178 -19.00 1.45 -27.54
CA GLU A 178 -17.83 2.30 -27.76
C GLU A 178 -16.80 2.14 -26.65
N ILE A 179 -17.24 2.11 -25.39
CA ILE A 179 -16.35 1.90 -24.24
C ILE A 179 -15.67 0.53 -24.31
N GLU A 180 -16.40 -0.54 -24.63
CA GLU A 180 -15.82 -1.88 -24.79
C GLU A 180 -14.77 -1.92 -25.91
N ALA A 181 -15.06 -1.28 -27.06
CA ALA A 181 -14.12 -1.22 -28.17
C ALA A 181 -12.86 -0.43 -27.80
N GLN A 182 -13.01 0.69 -27.09
CA GLN A 182 -11.90 1.53 -26.62
C GLN A 182 -11.06 0.83 -25.57
N LEU A 183 -11.69 0.16 -24.61
CA LEU A 183 -11.02 -0.63 -23.59
C LEU A 183 -10.16 -1.72 -24.24
N LYS A 184 -10.73 -2.50 -25.16
CA LYS A 184 -9.99 -3.52 -25.91
C LYS A 184 -8.83 -2.92 -26.70
N PHE A 185 -9.05 -1.81 -27.40
CA PHE A 185 -8.01 -1.15 -28.18
C PHE A 185 -6.86 -0.66 -27.29
N ARG A 186 -7.17 -0.08 -26.13
CA ARG A 186 -6.19 0.37 -25.14
C ARG A 186 -5.39 -0.80 -24.57
N TYR A 187 -5.99 -1.95 -24.34
CA TYR A 187 -5.31 -3.16 -23.87
C TYR A 187 -4.36 -3.75 -24.90
N ASP A 188 -4.84 -3.95 -26.13
CA ASP A 188 -4.03 -4.50 -27.22
C ASP A 188 -2.75 -3.67 -27.49
N HIS A 189 -2.79 -2.37 -27.19
CA HIS A 189 -1.73 -1.40 -27.48
C HIS A 189 -1.06 -0.79 -26.24
N LYS A 190 -1.46 -1.19 -25.03
CA LYS A 190 -0.97 -0.63 -23.75
C LYS A 190 -1.09 0.90 -23.65
N ILE A 191 -2.24 1.43 -24.05
CA ILE A 191 -2.55 2.86 -24.05
C ILE A 191 -3.18 3.23 -22.69
N PRO A 192 -2.65 4.23 -21.97
CA PRO A 192 -3.18 4.65 -20.67
C PRO A 192 -4.49 5.46 -20.77
N PRO A 193 -5.36 5.44 -19.74
CA PRO A 193 -5.23 4.71 -18.48
C PRO A 193 -5.95 3.35 -18.50
N GLY A 194 -5.74 2.53 -17.46
CA GLY A 194 -6.49 1.31 -17.16
C GLY A 194 -5.91 0.00 -17.73
N PHE A 195 -4.83 0.04 -18.53
CA PHE A 195 -4.26 -1.17 -19.14
C PHE A 195 -3.52 -2.09 -18.16
N GLU A 196 -3.06 -1.58 -17.01
CA GLU A 196 -2.48 -2.40 -15.95
C GLU A 196 -3.57 -3.21 -15.21
N ASP A 197 -4.84 -2.82 -15.35
CA ASP A 197 -5.98 -3.40 -14.64
C ASP A 197 -6.78 -4.42 -15.48
N GLU A 198 -6.23 -4.88 -16.62
CA GLU A 198 -6.87 -5.88 -17.51
C GLU A 198 -7.30 -7.15 -16.76
N ASN A 199 -6.51 -7.56 -15.75
CA ASN A 199 -6.76 -8.78 -14.97
C ASN A 199 -7.74 -8.59 -13.80
N LYS A 200 -8.21 -7.36 -13.52
CA LYS A 200 -9.20 -7.11 -12.46
C LYS A 200 -10.61 -7.52 -12.90
N GLY A 201 -11.49 -7.80 -11.93
CA GLY A 201 -12.84 -8.32 -12.19
C GLY A 201 -13.76 -7.39 -13.00
N ASP A 202 -13.47 -6.10 -13.02
CA ASP A 202 -14.14 -5.07 -13.82
C ASP A 202 -13.34 -4.67 -15.08
N LYS A 203 -12.21 -5.34 -15.35
CA LYS A 203 -11.33 -5.11 -16.49
C LYS A 203 -10.99 -3.63 -16.65
N GLY A 204 -10.53 -2.96 -15.59
CA GLY A 204 -10.02 -1.57 -15.65
C GLY A 204 -10.95 -0.52 -16.25
N ILE A 205 -12.26 -0.80 -16.36
CA ILE A 205 -13.23 0.13 -16.95
C ILE A 205 -13.38 1.41 -16.11
N GLY A 206 -13.13 1.33 -14.79
CA GLY A 206 -13.19 2.45 -13.86
C GLY A 206 -12.31 3.61 -14.31
N ASP A 207 -11.02 3.36 -14.48
CA ASP A 207 -10.03 4.35 -14.92
C ASP A 207 -10.40 5.00 -16.25
N LEU A 208 -10.91 4.22 -17.21
CA LEU A 208 -11.34 4.73 -18.51
C LEU A 208 -12.54 5.68 -18.38
N LEU A 209 -13.53 5.34 -17.55
CA LEU A 209 -14.70 6.18 -17.31
C LEU A 209 -14.36 7.48 -16.55
N ILE A 210 -13.43 7.39 -15.59
CA ILE A 210 -12.87 8.55 -14.89
C ILE A 210 -12.17 9.47 -15.89
N TRP A 211 -11.33 8.89 -16.75
CA TRP A 211 -10.61 9.62 -17.79
C TRP A 211 -11.56 10.32 -18.77
N TYR A 212 -12.60 9.64 -19.24
CA TYR A 212 -13.57 10.25 -20.14
C TYR A 212 -14.36 11.38 -19.47
N THR A 213 -14.61 11.28 -18.17
CA THR A 213 -15.21 12.37 -17.39
C THR A 213 -14.26 13.57 -17.30
N ILE A 214 -12.96 13.34 -17.09
CA ILE A 214 -11.93 14.40 -17.13
C ILE A 214 -11.90 15.10 -18.49
N LEU A 215 -11.90 14.33 -19.58
CA LEU A 215 -11.91 14.84 -20.95
C LEU A 215 -13.18 15.66 -21.25
N HIS A 216 -14.34 15.18 -20.81
CA HIS A 216 -15.61 15.88 -20.93
C HIS A 216 -15.58 17.24 -20.22
N LEU A 217 -15.12 17.28 -18.96
CA LEU A 217 -14.97 18.52 -18.20
C LEU A 217 -13.97 19.48 -18.84
N ALA A 218 -12.88 18.95 -19.39
CA ALA A 218 -11.89 19.76 -20.10
C ALA A 218 -12.48 20.42 -21.35
N GLU A 219 -13.26 19.67 -22.14
CA GLU A 219 -13.94 20.16 -23.34
C GLU A 219 -15.04 21.18 -23.01
N GLU A 220 -15.87 20.90 -22.02
CA GLU A 220 -16.99 21.75 -21.60
C GLU A 220 -16.50 23.12 -21.07
N TYR A 221 -15.51 23.10 -20.18
CA TYR A 221 -15.06 24.32 -19.49
C TYR A 221 -13.85 24.99 -20.15
N ASN A 222 -13.14 24.30 -21.04
CA ASN A 222 -11.89 24.75 -21.67
C ASN A 222 -10.90 25.34 -20.64
N LYS A 223 -10.62 24.56 -19.59
CA LYS A 223 -9.76 24.93 -18.46
C LYS A 223 -8.68 23.88 -18.22
N ASP A 224 -7.61 24.31 -17.55
CA ASP A 224 -6.64 23.39 -16.97
C ASP A 224 -7.36 22.46 -15.97
N VAL A 225 -6.95 21.20 -15.93
CA VAL A 225 -7.49 20.20 -15.01
C VAL A 225 -6.37 19.65 -14.15
N VAL A 226 -6.66 19.55 -12.85
CA VAL A 226 -5.83 18.89 -11.86
C VAL A 226 -6.61 17.68 -11.35
N PHE A 227 -6.15 16.49 -11.71
CA PHE A 227 -6.67 15.25 -11.17
C PHE A 227 -6.01 14.98 -9.82
N VAL A 228 -6.82 14.76 -8.79
CA VAL A 228 -6.35 14.56 -7.42
C VAL A 228 -6.40 13.08 -7.14
N SER A 229 -5.25 12.42 -7.29
CA SER A 229 -5.09 10.98 -7.09
C SER A 229 -3.80 10.70 -6.33
N GLY A 230 -3.89 9.76 -5.37
CA GLY A 230 -2.72 9.21 -4.70
C GLY A 230 -2.04 8.11 -5.52
N ASP A 231 -2.69 7.62 -6.58
CA ASP A 231 -2.19 6.53 -7.41
C ASP A 231 -0.92 6.97 -8.16
N GLU A 232 0.07 6.08 -8.21
CA GLU A 232 1.33 6.30 -8.91
C GLU A 232 1.55 5.31 -10.06
N LYS A 233 0.56 4.50 -10.45
CA LYS A 233 0.69 3.44 -11.47
C LYS A 233 1.30 3.91 -12.80
N LYS A 234 1.88 2.95 -13.52
CA LYS A 234 2.60 3.14 -14.80
C LYS A 234 1.72 3.59 -15.95
N ASP A 235 0.42 3.36 -15.85
CA ASP A 235 -0.56 3.83 -16.82
C ASP A 235 -0.99 5.28 -16.55
N TRP A 236 -0.80 5.82 -15.35
CA TRP A 236 -0.98 7.25 -15.12
C TRP A 236 0.33 8.05 -15.23
N PHE A 237 1.46 7.45 -14.84
CA PHE A 237 2.77 8.11 -14.78
C PHE A 237 3.89 7.36 -15.51
N TYR A 238 4.86 8.12 -16.01
CA TYR A 238 6.23 7.62 -16.12
C TYR A 238 6.83 7.50 -14.72
N GLN A 239 7.45 6.35 -14.43
CA GLN A 239 8.06 6.08 -13.14
C GLN A 239 9.58 5.95 -13.26
N SER A 240 10.30 6.39 -12.22
CA SER A 240 11.73 6.13 -12.03
C SER A 240 11.95 5.66 -10.60
N GLU A 241 12.69 4.56 -10.42
CA GLU A 241 13.00 4.00 -9.10
C GLU A 241 11.77 3.77 -8.20
N GLY A 242 10.62 3.43 -8.81
CA GLY A 242 9.36 3.21 -8.11
C GLY A 242 8.61 4.48 -7.70
N GLN A 243 9.08 5.66 -8.11
CA GLN A 243 8.43 6.94 -7.86
C GLN A 243 7.82 7.49 -9.16
N ALA A 244 6.61 8.05 -9.06
CA ALA A 244 6.00 8.80 -10.16
C ALA A 244 6.82 10.06 -10.50
N LEU A 245 7.07 10.28 -11.80
CA LEU A 245 7.83 11.41 -12.31
C LEU A 245 6.94 12.43 -13.04
N TYR A 246 6.30 12.01 -14.12
CA TYR A 246 5.41 12.84 -14.93
C TYR A 246 4.21 12.05 -15.43
N PRO A 247 3.03 12.68 -15.62
CA PRO A 247 1.91 12.01 -16.27
C PRO A 247 2.30 11.46 -17.64
N ARG A 248 1.68 10.35 -18.04
CA ARG A 248 1.92 9.73 -19.35
C ARG A 248 1.66 10.73 -20.48
N PHE A 249 2.56 10.76 -21.45
CA PHE A 249 2.50 11.73 -22.54
C PHE A 249 1.22 11.54 -23.38
N GLU A 250 0.79 10.29 -23.55
CA GLU A 250 -0.46 9.92 -24.21
C GLU A 250 -1.67 10.64 -23.59
N LEU A 251 -1.77 10.66 -22.25
CA LEU A 251 -2.84 11.34 -21.51
C LEU A 251 -2.81 12.85 -21.76
N ILE A 252 -1.62 13.46 -21.70
CA ILE A 252 -1.45 14.91 -21.94
C ILE A 252 -1.90 15.27 -23.36
N THR A 253 -1.51 14.46 -24.35
CA THR A 253 -1.88 14.71 -25.74
C THR A 253 -3.37 14.53 -25.99
N GLU A 254 -3.97 13.45 -25.48
CA GLU A 254 -5.40 13.18 -25.61
C GLU A 254 -6.22 14.31 -24.95
N PHE A 255 -5.84 14.74 -23.74
CA PHE A 255 -6.44 15.88 -23.07
C PHE A 255 -6.43 17.14 -23.92
N ARG A 256 -5.32 17.45 -24.58
CA ARG A 256 -5.21 18.66 -25.42
C ARG A 256 -6.01 18.60 -26.71
N THR A 257 -6.37 17.42 -27.20
CA THR A 257 -7.33 17.32 -28.31
C THR A 257 -8.70 17.85 -27.92
N LYS A 258 -9.05 17.73 -26.62
CA LYS A 258 -10.30 18.21 -26.03
C LYS A 258 -10.22 19.64 -25.51
N ALA A 259 -9.08 20.03 -24.94
CA ALA A 259 -8.84 21.38 -24.41
C ALA A 259 -7.49 21.96 -24.91
N PRO A 260 -7.47 22.57 -26.12
CA PRO A 260 -6.26 23.15 -26.68
C PRO A 260 -5.63 24.23 -25.77
N ASN A 261 -4.30 24.20 -25.65
CA ASN A 261 -3.50 25.12 -24.81
C ASN A 261 -3.78 25.04 -23.29
N LYS A 262 -4.44 23.97 -22.82
CA LYS A 262 -4.64 23.70 -21.40
C LYS A 262 -3.68 22.63 -20.90
N SER A 263 -3.51 22.61 -19.59
CA SER A 263 -2.62 21.69 -18.88
C SER A 263 -3.44 20.67 -18.10
N PHE A 264 -3.00 19.42 -18.19
CA PHE A 264 -3.45 18.34 -17.33
C PHE A 264 -2.32 18.04 -16.34
N ASN A 265 -2.65 18.03 -15.05
CA ASN A 265 -1.72 17.69 -13.98
C ASN A 265 -2.37 16.64 -13.07
N ILE A 266 -1.56 15.81 -12.44
CA ILE A 266 -2.00 14.88 -11.40
C ILE A 266 -1.25 15.24 -10.13
N ILE A 267 -1.96 15.40 -9.02
CA ILE A 267 -1.38 15.68 -7.70
C ILE A 267 -2.01 14.79 -6.65
N LYS A 268 -1.29 14.62 -5.53
CA LYS A 268 -1.80 13.93 -4.35
C LYS A 268 -2.78 14.80 -3.56
N LEU A 269 -3.55 14.19 -2.66
CA LEU A 269 -4.47 14.92 -1.80
C LEU A 269 -3.70 15.78 -0.80
N SER A 270 -2.59 15.26 -0.24
CA SER A 270 -1.65 16.03 0.60
C SER A 270 -1.20 17.34 -0.07
N GLU A 271 -0.76 17.27 -1.33
CA GLU A 271 -0.33 18.43 -2.12
C GLU A 271 -1.48 19.42 -2.34
N LEU A 272 -2.70 18.93 -2.65
CA LEU A 272 -3.87 19.77 -2.75
C LEU A 272 -4.09 20.55 -1.44
N LEU A 273 -4.05 19.88 -0.29
CA LEU A 273 -4.23 20.54 1.01
C LEU A 273 -3.14 21.60 1.25
N GLY A 274 -1.88 21.29 0.96
CA GLY A 274 -0.76 22.24 1.06
C GLY A 274 -0.95 23.47 0.17
N LEU A 275 -1.40 23.29 -1.08
CA LEU A 275 -1.66 24.39 -2.02
C LEU A 275 -2.74 25.39 -1.54
N PHE A 276 -3.65 24.91 -0.68
CA PHE A 276 -4.72 25.70 -0.08
C PHE A 276 -4.43 26.11 1.38
N GLY A 277 -3.20 25.89 1.86
CA GLY A 277 -2.74 26.37 3.17
C GLY A 277 -3.31 25.59 4.35
N ALA A 278 -3.50 24.28 4.20
CA ALA A 278 -3.75 23.39 5.34
C ALA A 278 -2.53 23.35 6.28
N ASN A 279 -2.73 22.88 7.51
CA ASN A 279 -1.67 22.73 8.50
C ASN A 279 -0.60 21.73 8.03
N ASP A 280 0.68 22.06 8.20
CA ASP A 280 1.83 21.20 7.86
C ASP A 280 1.75 19.81 8.52
N ASP A 281 1.25 19.72 9.75
CA ASP A 281 1.10 18.43 10.44
C ASP A 281 0.03 17.55 9.77
N VAL A 282 -1.05 18.16 9.30
CA VAL A 282 -2.10 17.49 8.52
C VAL A 282 -1.55 17.04 7.17
N VAL A 283 -0.83 17.92 6.46
CA VAL A 283 -0.22 17.58 5.17
C VAL A 283 0.72 16.38 5.30
N LYS A 284 1.60 16.38 6.31
CA LYS A 284 2.51 15.26 6.59
C LYS A 284 1.77 13.96 6.94
N GLU A 285 0.69 14.04 7.71
CA GLU A 285 -0.13 12.86 8.02
C GLU A 285 -0.67 12.24 6.73
N LEU A 286 -1.24 13.05 5.83
CA LEU A 286 -1.74 12.55 4.54
C LEU A 286 -0.62 11.99 3.66
N GLU A 287 0.55 12.64 3.60
CA GLU A 287 1.69 12.13 2.83
C GLU A 287 2.11 10.73 3.29
N ILE A 288 2.14 10.48 4.60
CA ILE A 288 2.46 9.17 5.17
C ILE A 288 1.39 8.15 4.77
N GLU A 289 0.11 8.49 4.91
CA GLU A 289 -0.99 7.58 4.56
C GLU A 289 -1.04 7.26 3.05
N GLU A 290 -0.75 8.23 2.18
CA GLU A 290 -0.63 8.04 0.73
C GLU A 290 0.54 7.11 0.38
N GLN A 291 1.69 7.30 1.03
CA GLN A 291 2.84 6.39 0.86
C GLN A 291 2.51 4.97 1.33
N GLU A 292 1.82 4.81 2.47
CA GLU A 292 1.41 3.50 2.97
C GLU A 292 0.44 2.79 2.03
N GLN A 293 -0.49 3.53 1.41
CA GLN A 293 -1.42 2.97 0.42
C GLN A 293 -0.71 2.53 -0.86
N ASN A 294 0.16 3.38 -1.41
CA ASN A 294 0.93 3.05 -2.62
C ASN A 294 1.84 1.84 -2.40
N LEU A 295 2.54 1.79 -1.26
CA LEU A 295 3.35 0.62 -0.89
C LEU A 295 2.49 -0.64 -0.76
N HIS A 296 1.29 -0.54 -0.19
CA HIS A 296 0.41 -1.69 -0.09
C HIS A 296 -0.02 -2.21 -1.46
N GLU A 297 -0.36 -1.31 -2.39
CA GLU A 297 -0.77 -1.66 -3.74
C GLU A 297 0.38 -2.23 -4.56
N ILE A 298 1.58 -1.65 -4.50
CA ILE A 298 2.80 -2.19 -5.13
C ILE A 298 3.06 -3.61 -4.64
N VAL A 299 3.01 -3.84 -3.33
CA VAL A 299 3.25 -5.17 -2.74
C VAL A 299 2.18 -6.17 -3.18
N LEU A 300 0.90 -5.78 -3.21
CA LEU A 300 -0.17 -6.66 -3.68
C LEU A 300 0.00 -6.97 -5.17
N ASN A 301 0.33 -5.97 -5.99
CA ASN A 301 0.55 -6.15 -7.42
C ASN A 301 1.81 -6.98 -7.69
N ASP A 302 2.87 -6.85 -6.91
CA ASP A 302 4.04 -7.72 -7.00
C ASP A 302 3.68 -9.17 -6.64
N ILE A 303 2.83 -9.40 -5.63
CA ILE A 303 2.34 -10.73 -5.24
C ILE A 303 1.39 -11.33 -6.29
N VAL A 304 0.56 -10.50 -6.93
CA VAL A 304 -0.47 -10.94 -7.89
C VAL A 304 0.10 -11.09 -9.30
N ASN A 305 0.96 -10.16 -9.74
CA ASN A 305 1.49 -10.12 -11.10
C ASN A 305 2.79 -10.91 -11.24
N ASN A 306 3.69 -10.88 -10.25
CA ASN A 306 4.72 -11.91 -10.17
C ASN A 306 4.06 -13.09 -9.48
N HIS A 307 3.81 -14.16 -10.23
CA HIS A 307 3.47 -15.47 -9.68
C HIS A 307 4.67 -16.02 -8.89
N GLN A 308 5.21 -15.28 -7.93
CA GLN A 308 6.21 -15.74 -6.99
C GLN A 308 5.49 -16.16 -5.72
N THR A 309 5.14 -17.43 -5.68
CA THR A 309 4.73 -18.09 -4.46
C THR A 309 5.91 -18.10 -3.46
N HIS A 310 5.63 -18.33 -2.17
CA HIS A 310 6.70 -18.58 -1.18
C HIS A 310 7.68 -19.66 -1.68
N SER A 311 7.18 -20.68 -2.39
CA SER A 311 7.98 -21.72 -3.03
C SER A 311 8.95 -21.20 -4.09
N ASP A 312 8.59 -20.17 -4.86
CA ASP A 312 9.48 -19.61 -5.91
C ASP A 312 10.63 -18.81 -5.30
N ILE A 313 10.38 -18.09 -4.19
CA ILE A 313 11.42 -17.39 -3.44
C ILE A 313 12.37 -18.41 -2.78
N GLU A 314 11.82 -19.46 -2.17
CA GLU A 314 12.60 -20.57 -1.61
C GLU A 314 13.52 -21.20 -2.66
N GLN A 315 13.01 -21.48 -3.85
CA GLN A 315 13.83 -22.01 -4.95
C GLN A 315 14.96 -21.07 -5.36
N LYS A 316 14.71 -19.76 -5.40
CA LYS A 316 15.74 -18.76 -5.76
C LYS A 316 16.83 -18.65 -4.71
N VAL A 317 16.45 -18.63 -3.43
CA VAL A 317 17.41 -18.66 -2.32
C VAL A 317 18.19 -19.98 -2.33
N LYS A 318 17.54 -21.11 -2.58
CA LYS A 318 18.18 -22.43 -2.71
C LYS A 318 19.23 -22.45 -3.83
N MET A 319 18.89 -21.95 -5.02
CA MET A 319 19.83 -21.85 -6.14
C MET A 319 21.02 -20.98 -5.79
N TRP A 320 20.79 -19.84 -5.14
CA TRP A 320 21.87 -18.98 -4.68
C TRP A 320 22.79 -19.67 -3.64
N LEU A 321 22.23 -20.43 -2.70
CA LEU A 321 23.01 -21.21 -1.71
C LEU A 321 23.88 -22.27 -2.37
N LEU A 322 23.35 -22.96 -3.40
CA LEU A 322 24.10 -23.93 -4.20
C LEU A 322 25.26 -23.27 -4.95
N GLU A 323 25.01 -22.15 -5.63
CA GLU A 323 26.03 -21.42 -6.40
C GLU A 323 27.16 -20.85 -5.52
N ASN A 324 26.86 -20.55 -4.26
CA ASN A 324 27.82 -19.99 -3.31
C ASN A 324 28.44 -21.04 -2.38
N ASN A 325 28.26 -22.35 -2.65
CA ASN A 325 28.79 -23.46 -1.86
C ASN A 325 28.48 -23.35 -0.35
N ALA A 326 27.24 -22.96 0.00
CA ALA A 326 26.84 -22.79 1.40
C ALA A 326 26.75 -24.12 2.19
N GLY A 327 26.74 -25.26 1.50
CA GLY A 327 26.82 -26.62 2.05
C GLY A 327 27.03 -27.65 0.94
N SER A 328 27.42 -28.87 1.31
CA SER A 328 27.65 -29.97 0.36
C SER A 328 26.34 -30.49 -0.26
N TYR A 329 25.25 -30.46 0.51
CA TYR A 329 23.91 -30.82 0.08
C TYR A 329 22.91 -29.74 0.52
N VAL A 330 21.99 -29.37 -0.39
CA VAL A 330 20.96 -28.34 -0.15
C VAL A 330 19.59 -28.92 -0.51
N MET A 331 18.74 -29.13 0.50
CA MET A 331 17.43 -29.78 0.35
C MET A 331 16.30 -28.87 0.83
N SER A 332 15.15 -28.92 0.16
CA SER A 332 13.93 -28.25 0.63
C SER A 332 13.25 -29.15 1.66
N ASN A 333 12.65 -28.59 2.70
CA ASN A 333 12.00 -29.37 3.75
C ASN A 333 10.47 -29.37 3.60
N GLU A 334 9.91 -30.55 3.34
CA GLU A 334 8.45 -30.71 3.19
C GLU A 334 7.67 -30.55 4.51
N SER A 335 8.38 -30.56 5.66
CA SER A 335 7.77 -30.42 6.99
C SER A 335 7.50 -28.96 7.39
N GLY A 336 7.98 -27.99 6.60
CA GLY A 336 7.67 -26.56 6.76
C GLY A 336 8.54 -25.76 7.73
N PHE A 337 9.45 -26.37 8.49
CA PHE A 337 10.53 -25.66 9.19
C PHE A 337 11.73 -26.59 9.46
N PRO A 338 12.97 -26.13 9.25
CA PRO A 338 13.35 -24.92 8.50
C PRO A 338 12.99 -25.09 7.01
N ASP A 339 12.81 -24.01 6.25
CA ASP A 339 12.43 -24.08 4.82
C ASP A 339 13.43 -24.89 3.97
N ILE A 340 14.73 -24.75 4.27
CA ILE A 340 15.83 -25.46 3.60
C ILE A 340 16.74 -26.10 4.66
N ILE A 341 17.28 -27.28 4.34
CA ILE A 341 18.28 -27.99 5.14
C ILE A 341 19.59 -28.02 4.35
N LEU A 342 20.67 -27.57 4.98
CA LEU A 342 22.04 -27.70 4.50
C LEU A 342 22.72 -28.85 5.24
N SER A 343 23.40 -29.73 4.52
CA SER A 343 24.24 -30.78 5.12
C SER A 343 25.67 -30.65 4.59
N ASP A 344 26.64 -30.75 5.49
CA ASP A 344 28.06 -30.87 5.11
C ASP A 344 28.43 -32.32 4.75
N ASP A 345 29.68 -32.53 4.32
CA ASP A 345 30.21 -33.85 3.94
C ASP A 345 30.21 -34.85 5.11
N ASP A 346 30.22 -34.35 6.35
CA ASP A 346 30.17 -35.15 7.57
C ASP A 346 28.73 -35.45 8.03
N GLY A 347 27.72 -35.02 7.26
CA GLY A 347 26.30 -35.25 7.52
C GLY A 347 25.71 -34.37 8.64
N LYS A 348 26.40 -33.30 9.03
CA LYS A 348 25.90 -32.34 10.01
C LYS A 348 24.96 -31.36 9.34
N GLU A 349 23.75 -31.24 9.90
CA GLU A 349 22.71 -30.40 9.33
C GLU A 349 22.67 -29.00 9.94
N SER A 350 22.43 -28.01 9.09
CA SER A 350 22.11 -26.63 9.44
C SER A 350 20.77 -26.25 8.83
N GLY A 351 19.91 -25.59 9.62
CA GLY A 351 18.63 -25.10 9.12
C GLY A 351 18.79 -23.77 8.40
N VAL A 352 18.00 -23.55 7.35
CA VAL A 352 17.87 -22.27 6.67
C VAL A 352 16.40 -21.87 6.66
N GLU A 353 16.10 -20.76 7.33
CA GLU A 353 14.77 -20.17 7.39
C GLU A 353 14.71 -18.94 6.47
N ILE A 354 13.68 -18.83 5.65
CA ILE A 354 13.46 -17.73 4.72
C ILE A 354 12.33 -16.84 5.23
N LEU A 355 12.70 -15.64 5.67
CA LEU A 355 11.76 -14.64 6.16
C LEU A 355 11.48 -13.62 5.08
N TYR A 356 10.26 -13.63 4.57
CA TYR A 356 9.84 -12.62 3.60
C TYR A 356 9.32 -11.35 4.29
N VAL A 357 9.93 -10.22 3.97
CA VAL A 357 9.54 -8.90 4.47
C VAL A 357 8.90 -8.10 3.34
N THR A 358 7.59 -7.94 3.45
CA THR A 358 6.78 -7.21 2.47
C THR A 358 6.76 -5.70 2.67
N ARG A 359 7.12 -5.20 3.86
CA ARG A 359 7.00 -3.78 4.21
C ARG A 359 8.17 -3.31 5.07
N LEU A 360 8.72 -2.16 4.72
CA LEU A 360 9.70 -1.43 5.51
C LEU A 360 8.99 -0.26 6.23
N ASP A 361 8.27 -0.59 7.30
CA ASP A 361 7.47 0.35 8.10
C ASP A 361 8.09 0.51 9.52
N SER A 362 7.58 1.46 10.32
CA SER A 362 8.01 1.66 11.71
C SER A 362 7.78 0.44 12.63
N TYR A 363 7.00 -0.55 12.16
CA TYR A 363 6.74 -1.81 12.85
C TYR A 363 7.65 -2.96 12.38
N LEU A 364 8.50 -2.76 11.38
CA LEU A 364 9.43 -3.75 10.83
C LEU A 364 10.24 -4.41 11.93
N ARG A 365 10.81 -3.62 12.83
CA ARG A 365 11.62 -4.11 13.95
C ARG A 365 10.83 -5.08 14.84
N LYS A 366 9.58 -4.76 15.16
CA LYS A 366 8.72 -5.61 15.99
C LYS A 366 8.32 -6.89 15.25
N ARG A 367 8.04 -6.80 13.95
CA ARG A 367 7.70 -7.94 13.09
C ARG A 367 8.87 -8.90 12.94
N LEU A 368 10.05 -8.40 12.57
CA LEU A 368 11.29 -9.18 12.47
C LEU A 368 11.64 -9.82 13.81
N THR A 369 11.61 -9.07 14.92
CA THR A 369 11.86 -9.63 16.25
C THR A 369 10.99 -10.86 16.51
N ARG A 370 9.68 -10.77 16.24
CA ARG A 370 8.75 -11.87 16.49
C ARG A 370 9.01 -13.08 15.58
N MET A 371 9.26 -12.85 14.29
CA MET A 371 9.54 -13.93 13.33
C MET A 371 10.82 -14.66 13.72
N LEU A 372 11.89 -13.92 14.00
CA LEU A 372 13.18 -14.46 14.43
C LEU A 372 13.08 -15.21 15.76
N SER A 373 12.39 -14.67 16.77
CA SER A 373 12.17 -15.39 18.04
C SER A 373 11.51 -16.75 17.81
N SER A 374 10.51 -16.80 16.91
CA SER A 374 9.82 -18.03 16.57
C SER A 374 10.75 -19.03 15.90
N SER A 375 11.48 -18.64 14.85
CA SER A 375 12.38 -19.53 14.11
C SER A 375 13.53 -20.04 15.00
N VAL A 376 14.09 -19.20 15.87
CA VAL A 376 15.12 -19.61 16.85
C VAL A 376 14.58 -20.62 17.85
N GLN A 377 13.36 -20.43 18.35
CA GLN A 377 12.73 -21.37 19.28
C GLN A 377 12.51 -22.74 18.63
N HIS A 378 12.03 -22.78 17.38
CA HIS A 378 11.85 -24.03 16.64
C HIS A 378 13.18 -24.73 16.35
N ALA A 379 14.22 -23.98 15.94
CA ALA A 379 15.54 -24.55 15.71
C ALA A 379 16.12 -25.21 16.96
N ARG A 380 15.96 -24.59 18.14
CA ARG A 380 16.36 -25.18 19.43
C ARG A 380 15.57 -26.45 19.76
N LEU A 381 14.25 -26.45 19.53
CA LEU A 381 13.40 -27.62 19.77
C LEU A 381 13.80 -28.81 18.90
N LEU A 382 14.22 -28.54 17.66
CA LEU A 382 14.71 -29.55 16.72
C LEU A 382 16.21 -29.84 16.86
N ALA A 383 16.88 -29.26 17.86
CA ALA A 383 18.29 -29.46 18.17
C ALA A 383 19.28 -29.11 17.03
N TYR A 384 18.94 -28.15 16.17
CA TYR A 384 19.89 -27.60 15.22
C TYR A 384 21.03 -26.88 15.95
N LYS A 385 22.27 -27.09 15.49
CA LYS A 385 23.46 -26.40 16.03
C LYS A 385 23.77 -25.10 15.29
N LYS A 386 23.25 -24.94 14.08
CA LYS A 386 23.38 -23.74 13.26
C LYS A 386 22.06 -23.46 12.55
N LEU A 387 21.64 -22.19 12.59
CA LEU A 387 20.48 -21.67 11.86
C LEU A 387 20.92 -20.44 11.03
N LEU A 388 20.72 -20.53 9.73
CA LEU A 388 20.84 -19.42 8.80
C LEU A 388 19.45 -18.81 8.57
N ILE A 389 19.32 -17.50 8.70
CA ILE A 389 18.07 -16.80 8.47
C ILE A 389 18.27 -15.88 7.27
N VAL A 390 17.56 -16.15 6.18
CA VAL A 390 17.61 -15.36 4.95
C VAL A 390 16.40 -14.44 4.94
N VAL A 391 16.63 -13.15 5.14
CA VAL A 391 15.58 -12.13 5.06
C VAL A 391 15.53 -11.60 3.63
N VAL A 392 14.41 -11.88 2.95
CA VAL A 392 14.17 -11.47 1.57
C VAL A 392 13.23 -10.27 1.56
N THR A 393 13.64 -9.17 0.93
CA THR A 393 12.83 -7.95 0.77
C THR A 393 12.45 -7.71 -0.71
N GLY A 394 11.39 -6.93 -0.92
CA GLY A 394 11.09 -6.35 -2.24
C GLY A 394 12.16 -5.34 -2.71
N PRO A 395 12.10 -4.87 -3.96
CA PRO A 395 13.15 -4.08 -4.63
C PRO A 395 13.37 -2.65 -4.09
N VAL A 396 12.74 -2.26 -2.99
CA VAL A 396 12.83 -0.89 -2.44
C VAL A 396 13.88 -0.83 -1.33
N VAL A 397 14.87 0.02 -1.56
CA VAL A 397 16.04 0.26 -0.70
C VAL A 397 15.69 1.27 0.40
N MET A 398 15.64 0.80 1.65
CA MET A 398 16.08 1.61 2.79
C MET A 398 16.94 0.71 3.69
N MET A 399 18.25 0.97 3.72
CA MET A 399 19.19 0.24 4.59
C MET A 399 19.38 0.89 5.97
N GLU A 400 18.93 2.13 6.15
CA GLU A 400 19.07 2.82 7.43
C GLU A 400 18.24 2.12 8.52
N GLY A 401 18.89 1.68 9.58
CA GLY A 401 18.28 0.99 10.73
C GLY A 401 18.21 -0.54 10.64
N ILE A 402 18.30 -1.16 9.45
CA ILE A 402 18.24 -2.64 9.33
C ILE A 402 19.50 -3.30 9.91
N ASN A 403 20.68 -2.73 9.67
CA ASN A 403 21.92 -3.27 10.23
C ASN A 403 21.95 -3.27 11.76
N GLU A 404 21.39 -2.24 12.38
CA GLU A 404 21.28 -2.16 13.84
C GLU A 404 20.36 -3.27 14.38
N ILE A 405 19.22 -3.47 13.71
CA ILE A 405 18.27 -4.54 14.01
C ILE A 405 18.94 -5.92 13.91
N ILE A 406 19.66 -6.19 12.82
CA ILE A 406 20.40 -7.46 12.61
C ILE A 406 21.44 -7.68 13.70
N THR A 407 22.27 -6.66 13.96
CA THR A 407 23.38 -6.76 14.92
C THR A 407 22.87 -7.02 16.34
N GLU A 408 21.85 -6.28 16.77
CA GLU A 408 21.20 -6.48 18.07
C GLU A 408 20.59 -7.89 18.17
N MET A 409 19.91 -8.35 17.12
CA MET A 409 19.23 -9.65 17.11
C MET A 409 20.20 -10.82 17.14
N LYS A 410 21.30 -10.74 16.36
CA LYS A 410 22.36 -11.75 16.43
C LYS A 410 22.92 -11.83 17.86
N SER A 411 23.27 -10.68 18.46
CA SER A 411 23.76 -10.65 19.84
C SER A 411 22.76 -11.18 20.87
N ARG A 412 21.45 -11.08 20.61
CA ARG A 412 20.41 -11.52 21.55
C ARG A 412 20.21 -13.04 21.58
N TYR A 413 20.33 -13.70 20.44
CA TYR A 413 19.93 -15.11 20.29
C TYR A 413 21.10 -16.08 20.11
N ASP A 414 22.25 -15.59 19.67
CA ASP A 414 23.45 -16.38 19.47
C ASP A 414 23.96 -16.97 20.79
N SER A 415 24.34 -18.25 20.77
CA SER A 415 24.56 -19.02 22.00
C SER A 415 25.45 -20.25 21.73
N LYS A 416 25.97 -20.88 22.80
CA LYS A 416 26.82 -22.08 22.65
C LYS A 416 26.05 -23.28 22.08
N ASP A 417 24.73 -23.30 22.23
CA ASP A 417 23.81 -24.35 21.78
C ASP A 417 23.31 -24.15 20.35
N LEU A 418 23.26 -22.91 19.87
CA LEU A 418 22.78 -22.57 18.53
C LEU A 418 23.52 -21.34 18.00
N GLU A 419 24.28 -21.54 16.91
CA GLU A 419 24.91 -20.48 16.13
C GLU A 419 23.88 -19.87 15.16
N ILE A 420 23.77 -18.53 15.15
CA ILE A 420 22.83 -17.83 14.27
C ILE A 420 23.57 -16.94 13.28
N GLU A 421 23.24 -17.12 12.01
CA GLU A 421 23.68 -16.26 10.92
C GLU A 421 22.45 -15.63 10.24
N ILE A 422 22.53 -14.35 9.91
CA ILE A 422 21.43 -13.62 9.28
C ILE A 422 21.95 -13.00 8.00
N LEU A 423 21.31 -13.33 6.88
CA LEU A 423 21.60 -12.80 5.56
C LEU A 423 20.44 -11.93 5.10
N PHE A 424 20.75 -10.81 4.46
CA PHE A 424 19.74 -9.95 3.86
C PHE A 424 19.94 -9.89 2.35
N GLY A 425 18.84 -9.96 1.61
CA GLY A 425 18.88 -9.85 0.16
C GLY A 425 17.51 -9.58 -0.46
N TYR A 426 17.49 -9.47 -1.77
CA TYR A 426 16.29 -9.19 -2.57
C TYR A 426 16.29 -10.02 -3.84
N ILE A 427 15.12 -10.21 -4.45
CA ILE A 427 15.02 -10.77 -5.80
C ILE A 427 15.26 -9.64 -6.80
N ASN A 428 16.31 -9.78 -7.61
CA ASN A 428 16.72 -8.74 -8.55
C ASN A 428 15.89 -8.79 -9.85
N LYS A 429 16.13 -7.84 -10.75
CA LYS A 429 15.40 -7.70 -12.03
C LYS A 429 15.62 -8.86 -13.02
N VAL A 430 16.62 -9.73 -12.78
CA VAL A 430 16.87 -10.94 -13.58
C VAL A 430 16.39 -12.21 -12.86
N ASP A 431 15.49 -12.04 -11.88
CA ASP A 431 14.78 -13.11 -11.16
C ASP A 431 15.67 -13.99 -10.27
N MET A 432 16.81 -13.46 -9.81
CA MET A 432 17.74 -14.14 -8.92
C MET A 432 17.81 -13.49 -7.54
N PHE A 433 18.01 -14.29 -6.49
CA PHE A 433 18.31 -13.76 -5.16
C PHE A 433 19.70 -13.10 -5.17
N THR A 434 19.76 -11.86 -4.67
CA THR A 434 21.00 -11.08 -4.55
C THR A 434 21.19 -10.70 -3.09
N ARG A 435 22.30 -11.16 -2.49
CA ARG A 435 22.72 -10.77 -1.15
C ARG A 435 23.11 -9.28 -1.13
N LEU A 436 22.63 -8.58 -0.12
CA LEU A 436 22.97 -7.19 0.18
C LEU A 436 24.04 -7.10 1.28
N ILE A 437 23.89 -7.89 2.35
CA ILE A 437 24.71 -7.85 3.57
C ILE A 437 24.99 -9.27 4.07
#